data_AF-A0ABD4ZK77-F1
#
_entry.id   AF-A0ABD4ZK77-F1
#
_cell.length_a   1.000
_cell.length_b   1.000
_cell.length_c   1.000
_cell.angle_alpha   90.00
_cell.angle_beta   90.00
_cell.angle_gamma   90.00
#
_symmetry.space_group_name_H-M   'P 1'
#
loop_
_entity.id
_entity.type
_entity.pdbx_description
1 polymer ?
#
loop_
_entity_poly.entity_id
_entity_poly.type
_entity_poly.pdbx_seq_one_letter_code
_entity_poly.pdbx_strand_id
1 'polypeptide(L)'
;MEESELKLIKHASFDWLKQNIQFIQAGEDIEVATPLIGAYGDLVYCWIEKEKDGAYRITDDGGTLFKLDPAQENFDLLEEAADIVIGAGFEFDEDNSEIYQIVDLENMAQTLSDLTQLQVALTYLAS
;
A
#
# COMPACT_ATOMS: atom_id res chain seq x y z
N MET A 1 -11.16 0.50 -31.95
CA MET A 1 -10.42 1.56 -31.25
C MET A 1 -9.22 1.90 -32.12
N GLU A 2 -9.14 3.14 -32.56
CA GLU A 2 -8.04 3.61 -33.42
C GLU A 2 -6.75 3.77 -32.60
N GLU A 3 -5.58 3.73 -33.24
CA GLU A 3 -4.29 3.89 -32.55
C GLU A 3 -4.18 5.25 -31.83
N SER A 4 -4.81 6.29 -32.39
CA SER A 4 -4.90 7.63 -31.80
C SER A 4 -5.71 7.65 -30.51
N GLU A 5 -6.83 6.93 -30.49
CA GLU A 5 -7.72 6.80 -29.33
C GLU A 5 -7.02 6.06 -28.18
N LEU A 6 -6.31 4.98 -28.49
CA LEU A 6 -5.50 4.25 -27.50
C LEU A 6 -4.42 5.14 -26.85
N LYS A 7 -3.75 6.00 -27.65
CA LYS A 7 -2.74 6.94 -27.13
C LYS A 7 -3.35 7.98 -26.19
N LEU A 8 -4.53 8.51 -26.53
CA LEU A 8 -5.24 9.47 -25.70
C LEU A 8 -5.64 8.87 -24.36
N ILE A 9 -6.19 7.65 -24.36
CA ILE A 9 -6.58 6.95 -23.12
C ILE A 9 -5.36 6.73 -22.22
N LYS A 10 -4.25 6.23 -22.78
CA LYS A 10 -3.02 6.01 -21.99
C LYS A 10 -2.50 7.29 -21.33
N HIS A 11 -2.42 8.38 -22.09
CA HIS A 11 -1.96 9.66 -21.53
C HIS A 11 -2.91 10.17 -20.45
N ALA A 12 -4.22 10.13 -20.69
CA ALA A 12 -5.21 10.57 -19.70
C ALA A 12 -5.10 9.77 -18.39
N SER A 13 -4.91 8.44 -18.47
CA SER A 13 -4.73 7.60 -17.28
C SER A 13 -3.46 7.95 -16.50
N PHE A 14 -2.32 8.13 -17.18
CA PHE A 14 -1.07 8.47 -16.50
C PHE A 14 -1.05 9.90 -15.95
N ASP A 15 -1.62 10.85 -16.67
CA ASP A 15 -1.73 12.25 -16.21
C ASP A 15 -2.60 12.33 -14.96
N TRP A 16 -3.73 11.60 -14.93
CA TRP A 16 -4.56 11.52 -13.74
C TRP A 16 -3.79 10.90 -12.57
N LEU A 17 -3.12 9.75 -12.77
CA LEU A 17 -2.35 9.12 -11.69
C LEU A 17 -1.29 10.07 -11.13
N LYS A 18 -0.51 10.72 -12.01
CA LYS A 18 0.53 11.68 -11.63
C LYS A 18 0.00 12.88 -10.83
N GLN A 19 -1.24 13.29 -11.07
CA GLN A 19 -1.87 14.40 -10.34
C GLN A 19 -2.44 13.98 -8.98
N ASN A 20 -2.72 12.69 -8.78
CA ASN A 20 -3.45 12.19 -7.61
C ASN A 20 -2.61 11.29 -6.68
N ILE A 21 -1.39 10.91 -7.07
CA ILE A 21 -0.39 10.33 -6.16
C ILE A 21 0.56 11.43 -5.66
N GLN A 22 0.84 11.46 -4.36
CA GLN A 22 1.77 12.42 -3.76
C GLN A 22 2.89 11.68 -3.02
N PHE A 23 4.13 12.08 -3.30
CA PHE A 23 5.31 11.60 -2.58
C PHE A 23 5.83 12.74 -1.71
N ILE A 24 5.88 12.52 -0.41
CA ILE A 24 6.17 13.53 0.61
C ILE A 24 7.40 13.07 1.38
N GLN A 25 8.44 13.90 1.42
CA GLN A 25 9.63 13.60 2.22
C GLN A 25 9.29 13.76 3.71
N ALA A 26 9.46 12.69 4.49
CA ALA A 26 9.18 12.63 5.91
C ALA A 26 10.41 12.10 6.66
N GLY A 27 11.34 13.01 7.01
CA GLY A 27 12.61 12.60 7.61
C GLY A 27 13.49 11.87 6.59
N GLU A 28 13.94 10.65 6.92
CA GLU A 28 14.70 9.79 6.00
C GLU A 28 13.79 9.00 5.04
N ASP A 29 12.49 8.95 5.34
CA ASP A 29 11.51 8.14 4.62
C ASP A 29 10.66 8.98 3.66
N ILE A 30 9.90 8.30 2.81
CA ILE A 30 8.95 8.92 1.89
C ILE A 30 7.55 8.39 2.20
N GLU A 31 6.67 9.29 2.62
CA GLU A 31 5.24 9.02 2.71
C GLU A 31 4.61 9.14 1.32
N VAL A 32 3.75 8.20 0.98
CA VAL A 32 3.03 8.16 -0.29
C VAL A 32 1.54 8.22 -0.02
N ALA A 33 0.92 9.36 -0.30
CA ALA A 33 -0.53 9.48 -0.35
C ALA A 33 -1.03 8.96 -1.70
N THR A 34 -1.79 7.86 -1.67
CA THR A 34 -2.28 7.18 -2.87
C THR A 34 -3.66 7.70 -3.25
N PRO A 35 -4.10 7.54 -4.51
CA PRO A 35 -5.43 7.98 -4.92
C PRO A 35 -6.56 7.02 -4.49
N LEU A 36 -6.25 5.90 -3.82
CA LEU A 36 -7.26 4.92 -3.42
C LEU A 36 -7.83 5.24 -2.04
N ILE A 37 -9.12 4.93 -1.88
CA ILE A 37 -9.90 5.18 -0.67
C ILE A 37 -10.30 3.83 -0.07
N GLY A 38 -9.98 3.63 1.21
CA GLY A 38 -10.39 2.44 1.96
C GLY A 38 -11.87 2.48 2.38
N ALA A 39 -12.35 1.42 3.01
CA ALA A 39 -13.75 1.29 3.45
C ALA A 39 -14.21 2.43 4.40
N TYR A 40 -13.29 3.04 5.13
CA TYR A 40 -13.56 4.14 6.06
C TYR A 40 -13.64 5.53 5.43
N GLY A 41 -13.42 5.65 4.11
CA GLY A 41 -13.51 6.93 3.39
C GLY A 41 -12.22 7.76 3.38
N ASP A 42 -11.16 7.27 4.02
CA ASP A 42 -9.84 7.91 4.03
C ASP A 42 -8.93 7.38 2.91
N LEU A 43 -7.95 8.20 2.53
CA LEU A 43 -6.89 7.78 1.62
C LEU A 43 -6.06 6.64 2.23
N VAL A 44 -5.56 5.78 1.35
CA VAL A 44 -4.56 4.77 1.66
C VAL A 44 -3.18 5.39 1.55
N TYR A 45 -2.33 5.11 2.53
CA TYR A 45 -0.97 5.63 2.63
C TYR A 45 0.03 4.48 2.63
N CYS A 46 1.17 4.68 1.99
CA CYS A 46 2.30 3.77 2.06
C CYS A 46 3.55 4.56 2.45
N TRP A 47 4.56 3.87 2.95
CA TRP A 47 5.86 4.41 3.27
C TRP A 47 6.93 3.70 2.46
N ILE A 48 7.95 4.46 2.07
CA ILE A 48 9.15 3.95 1.40
C ILE A 48 10.33 4.30 2.29
N GLU A 49 10.95 3.26 2.85
CA GLU A 49 12.11 3.36 3.73
C GLU A 49 13.32 2.75 3.06
N LYS A 50 14.51 3.22 3.42
CA LYS A 50 15.76 2.73 2.84
C LYS A 50 16.41 1.67 3.72
N GLU A 51 16.65 0.50 3.14
CA GLU A 51 17.38 -0.58 3.81
C GLU A 51 18.90 -0.38 3.76
N LYS A 52 19.61 -1.03 4.68
CA LYS A 52 21.07 -0.87 4.85
C LYS A 52 21.88 -1.38 3.65
N ASP A 53 21.34 -2.35 2.91
CA ASP A 53 21.96 -2.97 1.73
C ASP A 53 21.64 -2.23 0.42
N GLY A 54 20.83 -1.17 0.49
CA GLY A 54 20.42 -0.39 -0.67
C GLY A 54 19.09 -0.83 -1.28
N ALA A 55 18.43 -1.85 -0.72
CA ALA A 55 17.03 -2.15 -1.02
C ALA A 55 16.09 -1.11 -0.38
N TYR A 56 14.80 -1.25 -0.64
CA TYR A 56 13.75 -0.40 -0.12
C TYR A 56 12.68 -1.25 0.56
N ARG A 57 12.23 -0.83 1.74
CA ARG A 57 11.06 -1.38 2.41
C ARG A 57 9.85 -0.55 2.00
N ILE A 58 8.82 -1.20 1.48
CA ILE A 58 7.53 -0.60 1.18
C ILE A 58 6.55 -1.10 2.23
N THR A 59 5.96 -0.21 3.02
CA THR A 59 5.18 -0.58 4.21
C THR A 59 3.93 0.26 4.39
N ASP A 60 2.96 -0.23 5.16
CA ASP A 60 1.80 0.52 5.64
C ASP A 60 2.01 1.17 7.03
N ASP A 61 3.18 0.97 7.65
CA ASP A 61 3.54 1.45 8.99
C ASP A 61 2.51 1.02 10.07
N GLY A 62 1.89 -0.16 9.90
CA GLY A 62 0.86 -0.71 10.78
C GLY A 62 -0.49 0.00 10.71
N GLY A 63 -0.62 1.01 9.83
CA GLY A 63 -1.78 1.89 9.78
C GLY A 63 -3.06 1.20 9.34
N THR A 64 -3.00 0.13 8.53
CA THR A 64 -4.19 -0.54 8.00
C THR A 64 -4.91 -1.33 9.08
N LEU A 65 -4.20 -2.20 9.78
CA LEU A 65 -4.79 -3.05 10.82
C LEU A 65 -5.15 -2.25 12.06
N PHE A 66 -4.39 -1.19 12.39
CA PHE A 66 -4.77 -0.27 13.46
C PHE A 66 -6.15 0.36 13.24
N LYS A 67 -6.54 0.65 11.98
CA LYS A 67 -7.87 1.18 11.67
C LYS A 67 -8.98 0.14 11.87
N LEU A 68 -8.69 -1.14 11.64
CA LEU A 68 -9.65 -2.24 11.75
C LEU A 68 -9.85 -2.67 13.22
N ASP A 69 -8.75 -2.85 13.95
CA ASP A 69 -8.74 -3.22 15.35
C ASP A 69 -7.65 -2.47 16.12
N PRO A 70 -7.95 -1.24 16.58
CA PRO A 70 -6.97 -0.42 17.31
C PRO A 70 -6.47 -1.07 18.61
N ALA A 71 -7.24 -1.99 19.20
CA ALA A 71 -6.89 -2.66 20.44
C ALA A 71 -6.07 -3.95 20.21
N GLN A 72 -6.03 -4.45 18.97
CA GLN A 72 -5.40 -5.73 18.59
C GLN A 72 -5.88 -6.90 19.47
N GLU A 73 -7.17 -6.93 19.79
CA GLU A 73 -7.79 -7.96 20.63
C GLU A 73 -8.57 -8.98 19.80
N ASN A 74 -8.85 -8.69 18.53
CA ASN A 74 -9.55 -9.57 17.61
C ASN A 74 -8.56 -10.47 16.87
N PHE A 75 -8.12 -11.53 17.55
CA PHE A 75 -7.14 -12.49 17.02
C PHE A 75 -7.60 -13.18 15.73
N ASP A 76 -8.89 -13.49 15.59
CA ASP A 76 -9.42 -14.13 14.38
C ASP A 76 -9.27 -13.21 13.16
N LEU A 77 -9.51 -11.90 13.34
CA LEU A 77 -9.32 -10.89 12.30
C LEU A 77 -7.84 -10.71 11.95
N LEU A 78 -6.95 -10.70 12.94
CA LEU A 78 -5.51 -10.58 12.72
C LEU A 78 -4.96 -11.80 11.99
N GLU A 79 -5.40 -13.01 12.35
CA GLU A 79 -5.02 -14.25 11.67
C GLU A 79 -5.51 -14.26 10.21
N GLU A 80 -6.78 -13.89 9.98
CA GLU A 80 -7.32 -13.79 8.62
C GLU A 80 -6.58 -12.74 7.78
N ALA A 81 -6.27 -11.58 8.35
CA ALA A 81 -5.53 -10.53 7.66
C ALA A 81 -4.10 -10.99 7.33
N ALA A 82 -3.41 -11.63 8.27
CA ALA A 82 -2.07 -12.17 8.07
C ALA A 82 -2.04 -13.21 6.94
N ASP A 83 -3.01 -14.13 6.89
CA ASP A 83 -3.15 -15.12 5.83
C ASP A 83 -3.32 -14.46 4.44
N ILE A 84 -4.13 -13.40 4.35
CA ILE A 84 -4.33 -12.64 3.12
C ILE A 84 -3.05 -11.90 2.71
N VAL A 85 -2.37 -11.27 3.66
CA VAL A 85 -1.11 -10.54 3.46
C VAL A 85 -0.02 -11.46 2.91
N ILE A 86 0.20 -12.60 3.58
CA ILE A 86 1.17 -13.61 3.16
C ILE A 86 0.79 -14.20 1.80
N GLY A 87 -0.50 -14.50 1.60
CA GLY A 87 -1.02 -14.98 0.32
C GLY A 87 -0.84 -14.01 -0.85
N ALA A 88 -0.82 -12.69 -0.57
CA ALA A 88 -0.55 -11.63 -1.53
C ALA A 88 0.95 -11.42 -1.81
N GLY A 89 1.84 -12.14 -1.10
CA GLY A 89 3.29 -12.04 -1.26
C GLY A 89 3.91 -10.88 -0.49
N PHE A 90 3.29 -10.43 0.60
CA PHE A 90 3.84 -9.47 1.55
C PHE A 90 4.25 -10.17 2.85
N GLU A 91 5.16 -9.55 3.57
CA GLU A 91 5.53 -9.94 4.93
C GLU A 91 4.58 -9.26 5.94
N PHE A 92 4.40 -9.91 7.08
CA PHE A 92 3.57 -9.41 8.18
C PHE A 92 4.38 -9.42 9.49
N ASP A 93 4.51 -8.25 10.13
CA ASP A 93 5.06 -8.14 11.48
C ASP A 93 3.91 -8.12 12.50
N GLU A 94 3.76 -9.23 13.22
CA GLU A 94 2.72 -9.41 14.24
C GLU A 94 2.88 -8.44 15.42
N ASP A 95 4.11 -8.02 15.76
CA ASP A 95 4.36 -7.18 16.94
C ASP A 95 3.78 -5.77 16.75
N ASN A 96 3.82 -5.27 15.51
CA ASN A 96 3.36 -3.92 15.17
C ASN A 96 2.15 -3.92 14.22
N SER A 97 1.66 -5.10 13.83
CA SER A 97 0.61 -5.28 12.82
C SER A 97 0.95 -4.63 11.47
N GLU A 98 2.24 -4.63 11.12
CA GLU A 98 2.80 -3.94 9.95
C GLU A 98 2.84 -4.87 8.73
N ILE A 99 2.42 -4.35 7.58
CA ILE A 99 2.47 -5.04 6.29
C ILE A 99 3.58 -4.43 5.46
N TYR A 100 4.54 -5.25 5.02
CA TYR A 100 5.69 -4.73 4.29
C TYR A 100 6.24 -5.69 3.24
N GLN A 101 7.06 -5.16 2.34
CA GLN A 101 7.91 -5.97 1.46
C GLN A 101 9.22 -5.24 1.17
N ILE A 102 10.32 -5.99 1.11
CA ILE A 102 11.65 -5.47 0.78
C ILE A 102 11.93 -5.71 -0.71
N VAL A 103 12.21 -4.64 -1.45
CA VAL A 103 12.35 -4.69 -2.89
C VAL A 103 13.48 -3.80 -3.42
N ASP A 104 14.01 -4.17 -4.58
CA ASP A 104 14.85 -3.28 -5.38
C ASP A 104 14.01 -2.17 -6.02
N LEU A 105 14.68 -1.08 -6.41
CA LEU A 105 14.05 0.08 -7.06
C LEU A 105 13.22 -0.31 -8.31
N GLU A 106 13.64 -1.33 -9.06
CA GLU A 106 12.96 -1.80 -10.27
C GLU A 106 11.55 -2.33 -10.00
N ASN A 107 11.29 -2.86 -8.79
CA ASN A 107 10.00 -3.43 -8.39
C ASN A 107 9.18 -2.49 -7.50
N MET A 108 9.72 -1.31 -7.16
CA MET A 108 9.11 -0.37 -6.21
C MET A 108 7.71 0.08 -6.65
N ALA A 109 7.56 0.50 -7.90
CA ALA A 109 6.27 1.00 -8.40
C ALA A 109 5.18 -0.07 -8.40
N GLN A 110 5.55 -1.32 -8.73
CA GLN A 110 4.63 -2.45 -8.70
C GLN A 110 4.23 -2.76 -7.24
N THR A 111 5.22 -2.92 -6.36
CA THR A 111 4.99 -3.27 -4.95
C THR A 111 4.16 -2.22 -4.23
N LEU A 112 4.41 -0.93 -4.49
CA LEU A 112 3.61 0.16 -3.98
C LEU A 112 2.15 0.06 -4.43
N SER A 113 1.92 -0.23 -5.71
CA SER A 113 0.57 -0.42 -6.26
C SER A 113 -0.13 -1.64 -5.67
N ASP A 114 0.59 -2.75 -5.50
CA ASP A 114 0.07 -4.00 -4.95
C ASP A 114 -0.29 -3.83 -3.47
N LEU A 115 0.59 -3.19 -2.68
CA LEU A 115 0.33 -2.87 -1.27
C LEU A 115 -0.87 -1.94 -1.13
N THR A 116 -0.96 -0.90 -1.96
CA THR A 116 -2.10 0.04 -1.92
C THR A 116 -3.43 -0.69 -2.11
N GLN A 117 -3.50 -1.61 -3.08
CA GLN A 117 -4.71 -2.40 -3.35
C GLN A 117 -5.00 -3.40 -2.23
N LEU A 118 -3.96 -4.03 -1.68
CA LEU A 118 -4.08 -4.93 -0.53
C LEU A 118 -4.66 -4.20 0.68
N GLN A 119 -4.13 -3.02 1.03
CA GLN A 119 -4.67 -2.20 2.12
C GLN A 119 -6.15 -1.88 1.90
N VAL A 120 -6.57 -1.48 0.69
CA VAL A 120 -7.99 -1.27 0.37
C VAL A 120 -8.81 -2.54 0.65
N ALA A 121 -8.37 -3.69 0.16
CA ALA A 121 -9.08 -4.96 0.36
C ALA A 121 -9.22 -5.31 1.85
N LEU A 122 -8.13 -5.17 2.62
CA LEU A 122 -8.12 -5.45 4.06
C LEU A 122 -9.08 -4.54 4.83
N THR A 123 -9.24 -3.27 4.43
CA THR A 123 -10.19 -2.38 5.11
C THR A 123 -11.66 -2.86 5.05
N TYR A 124 -12.00 -3.81 4.17
CA TYR A 124 -13.33 -4.41 4.09
C TYR A 124 -13.51 -5.69 4.94
N LEU A 125 -12.47 -6.17 5.63
CA LEU A 125 -12.61 -7.35 6.50
C LEU A 125 -13.49 -7.10 7.72
N ALA A 126 -13.53 -5.86 8.23
CA ALA A 126 -14.38 -5.48 9.37
C ALA A 126 -15.79 -5.01 8.97
N SER A 127 -16.15 -5.08 7.67
CA SER A 127 -17.42 -4.53 7.14
C SER A 127 -18.54 -5.54 6.95
#